data_AF-A0A3S1A5L8-F1
#
_entry.id   AF-A0A3S1A5L8-F1
#
_cell.length_a   1.000
_cell.length_b   1.000
_cell.length_c   1.000
_cell.angle_alpha   90.00
_cell.angle_beta   90.00
_cell.angle_gamma   90.00
#
_symmetry.space_group_name_H-M   'P 1'
#
loop_
_entity.id
_entity.type
_entity.pdbx_description
1 polymer ?
#
loop_
_entity_poly.entity_id
_entity_poly.type
_entity_poly.pdbx_seq_one_letter_code
_entity_poly.pdbx_strand_id
1 'polypeptide(L)'
;MIDDEEFEQVLPVTVRRESLPKPQGEEIFKMPTWNCFCCHDTGWVQYHLAKRKIRGYDPNIHANPVCQNCNLGSRWLHLKGNTDKQLTKIDCQKLDRIERRNWEETTRLQFEGFQKNKQLIDETLAQLAMRKSLRKRARTIAEESHAQYKHDLERSNKYESVQGVQDAEA
;
A
#
# COMPACT_ATOMS: atom_id res chain seq x y z
N MET A 1 -42.19 -24.50 -7.53
CA MET A 1 -41.05 -25.26 -8.08
C MET A 1 -40.17 -24.21 -8.70
N ILE A 2 -39.14 -23.78 -7.99
CA ILE A 2 -38.11 -22.88 -8.50
C ILE A 2 -36.91 -23.80 -8.60
N ASP A 3 -36.42 -24.00 -9.81
CA ASP A 3 -35.29 -24.87 -10.09
C ASP A 3 -34.03 -24.29 -9.41
N ASP A 4 -33.42 -25.11 -8.55
CA ASP A 4 -32.14 -24.83 -7.92
C ASP A 4 -31.05 -24.99 -8.99
N GLU A 5 -30.66 -23.88 -9.61
CA GLU A 5 -29.53 -23.82 -10.54
C GLU A 5 -28.23 -23.94 -9.71
N GLU A 6 -27.70 -25.16 -9.64
CA GLU A 6 -26.51 -25.53 -8.89
C GLU A 6 -25.26 -24.91 -9.57
N PHE A 7 -24.77 -23.79 -9.04
CA PHE A 7 -23.54 -23.17 -9.53
C PHE A 7 -22.31 -24.01 -9.12
N GLU A 8 -21.52 -24.42 -10.11
CA GLU A 8 -20.23 -25.09 -9.90
C GLU A 8 -19.24 -24.12 -9.24
N GLN A 9 -18.77 -24.46 -8.03
CA GLN A 9 -17.87 -23.60 -7.27
C GLN A 9 -16.45 -23.65 -7.85
N VAL A 10 -16.01 -22.54 -8.43
CA VAL A 10 -14.63 -22.39 -8.91
C VAL A 10 -13.75 -21.92 -7.75
N LEU A 11 -12.66 -22.64 -7.47
CA LEU A 11 -11.69 -22.22 -6.47
C LEU A 11 -10.99 -20.91 -6.91
N PRO A 12 -10.82 -19.93 -6.01
CA PRO A 12 -10.15 -18.68 -6.34
C PRO A 12 -8.70 -18.95 -6.72
N VAL A 13 -8.30 -18.51 -7.92
CA VAL A 13 -6.89 -18.50 -8.33
C VAL A 13 -6.14 -17.54 -7.41
N THR A 14 -5.38 -18.08 -6.45
CA THR A 14 -4.46 -17.29 -5.64
C THR A 14 -3.23 -16.99 -6.49
N VAL A 15 -3.28 -15.91 -7.29
CA VAL A 15 -2.05 -15.34 -7.84
C VAL A 15 -1.33 -14.70 -6.66
N ARG A 16 -0.36 -15.42 -6.08
CA ARG A 16 0.57 -14.87 -5.09
C ARG A 16 1.32 -13.74 -5.78
N ARG A 17 0.87 -12.49 -5.59
CA ARG A 17 1.43 -11.25 -6.20
C ARG A 17 2.95 -11.07 -6.02
N GLU A 18 3.57 -11.88 -5.17
CA GLU A 18 4.99 -11.85 -4.84
C GLU A 18 5.90 -12.42 -5.94
N SER A 19 5.36 -13.07 -6.99
CA SER A 19 6.15 -13.69 -8.06
C SER A 19 6.40 -12.80 -9.28
N LEU A 20 5.76 -11.63 -9.38
CA LEU A 20 6.13 -10.65 -10.39
C LEU A 20 7.36 -9.88 -9.90
N PRO A 21 8.45 -9.77 -10.70
CA PRO A 21 9.52 -8.83 -10.37
C PRO A 21 8.89 -7.44 -10.31
N LYS A 22 8.74 -6.90 -9.09
CA LYS A 22 8.35 -5.50 -8.93
C LYS A 22 9.34 -4.68 -9.74
N PRO A 23 8.88 -3.75 -10.60
CA PRO A 23 9.79 -2.88 -11.33
C PRO A 23 10.71 -2.23 -10.31
N GLN A 24 12.02 -2.43 -10.49
CA GLN A 24 13.02 -1.82 -9.63
C GLN A 24 12.81 -0.30 -9.73
N GLY A 25 12.35 0.33 -8.64
CA GLY A 25 12.09 1.77 -8.61
C GLY A 25 10.63 2.21 -8.61
N GLU A 26 9.64 1.31 -8.46
CA GLU A 26 8.30 1.77 -8.08
C GLU A 26 8.37 2.41 -6.69
N GLU A 27 8.19 3.74 -6.65
CA GLU A 27 8.02 4.49 -5.42
C GLU A 27 6.91 3.82 -4.60
N ILE A 28 7.30 3.13 -3.53
CA ILE A 28 6.38 2.42 -2.62
C ILE A 28 5.40 3.43 -1.98
N PHE A 29 5.80 4.70 -1.95
CA PHE A 29 5.04 5.81 -1.37
C PHE A 29 4.65 6.80 -2.47
N LYS A 30 3.51 6.56 -3.13
CA LYS A 30 2.92 7.51 -4.09
C LYS A 30 1.89 8.40 -3.40
N MET A 31 1.76 9.63 -3.88
CA MET A 31 0.67 10.52 -3.49
C MET A 31 -0.67 9.84 -3.82
N PRO A 32 -1.69 9.91 -2.94
CA PRO A 32 -2.98 9.32 -3.22
C PRO A 32 -3.66 10.00 -4.42
N THR A 33 -4.44 9.24 -5.18
CA THR A 33 -5.08 9.69 -6.43
C THR A 33 -6.41 10.42 -6.21
N TRP A 34 -6.62 10.98 -5.01
CA TRP A 34 -7.89 11.61 -4.67
C TRP A 34 -8.10 12.93 -5.43
N ASN A 35 -9.31 13.11 -5.93
CA ASN A 35 -9.69 14.35 -6.59
C ASN A 35 -9.86 15.48 -5.56
N CYS A 36 -10.45 15.17 -4.41
CA CYS A 36 -10.65 16.09 -3.30
C CYS A 36 -10.01 15.57 -2.02
N PHE A 37 -8.89 16.17 -1.61
CA PHE A 37 -8.15 15.83 -0.40
C PHE A 37 -8.90 16.25 0.87
N CYS A 38 -9.83 17.22 0.78
CA CYS A 38 -10.68 17.58 1.92
C CYS A 38 -11.59 16.42 2.38
N CYS A 39 -12.02 15.56 1.46
CA CYS A 39 -12.96 14.46 1.75
C CYS A 39 -12.44 13.06 1.37
N HIS A 40 -11.29 12.95 0.72
CA HIS A 40 -10.76 11.71 0.15
C HIS A 40 -11.78 11.02 -0.76
N ASP A 41 -12.49 11.81 -1.56
CA ASP A 41 -13.57 11.37 -2.44
C ASP A 41 -14.74 10.62 -1.76
N THR A 42 -14.92 10.81 -0.44
CA THR A 42 -16.10 10.29 0.28
C THR A 42 -17.28 11.26 0.25
N GLY A 43 -17.03 12.55 0.05
CA GLY A 43 -18.02 13.62 0.20
C GLY A 43 -18.24 14.10 1.65
N TRP A 44 -17.67 13.41 2.65
CA TRP A 44 -17.60 13.88 4.03
C TRP A 44 -16.22 14.49 4.29
N VAL A 45 -16.17 15.66 4.95
CA VAL A 45 -14.89 16.25 5.33
C VAL A 45 -14.23 15.37 6.39
N GLN A 46 -12.95 15.07 6.18
CA GLN A 46 -12.20 14.21 7.09
C GLN A 46 -12.14 14.82 8.50
N TYR A 47 -12.32 13.99 9.53
CA TYR A 47 -12.48 14.45 10.91
C TYR A 47 -11.29 15.32 11.39
N HIS A 48 -10.06 14.97 11.02
CA HIS A 48 -8.85 15.71 11.41
C HIS A 48 -8.79 17.08 10.76
N LEU A 49 -9.41 17.25 9.59
CA LEU A 49 -9.57 18.52 8.89
C LEU A 49 -10.73 19.33 9.46
N ALA A 50 -11.85 18.68 9.78
CA ALA A 50 -13.00 19.31 10.42
C ALA A 50 -12.62 19.97 11.76
N LYS A 51 -11.84 19.26 12.60
CA LYS A 51 -11.31 19.77 13.89
C LYS A 51 -10.50 21.07 13.77
N ARG A 52 -9.88 21.33 12.60
CA ARG A 52 -9.11 22.56 12.37
C ARG A 52 -10.01 23.80 12.25
N LYS A 53 -11.27 23.62 11.83
CA LYS A 53 -12.22 24.72 11.61
C LYS A 53 -13.32 24.75 12.68
N ILE A 54 -13.84 23.59 13.07
CA ILE A 54 -14.91 23.43 14.06
C ILE A 54 -14.26 23.11 15.40
N ARG A 55 -14.28 24.09 16.32
CA ARG A 55 -13.70 23.93 17.66
C ARG A 55 -14.49 22.89 18.45
N GLY A 56 -13.77 22.00 19.15
CA GLY A 56 -14.39 20.96 19.98
C GLY A 56 -15.11 19.87 19.18
N TYR A 57 -14.87 19.77 17.87
CA TYR A 57 -15.52 18.76 17.04
C TYR A 57 -15.13 17.33 17.46
N ASP A 58 -16.09 16.60 18.01
CA ASP A 58 -16.01 15.15 18.24
C ASP A 58 -16.79 14.39 17.16
N PRO A 59 -16.13 13.54 16.34
CA PRO A 59 -16.80 12.75 15.31
C PRO A 59 -17.75 11.67 15.84
N ASN A 60 -17.68 11.33 17.14
CA ASN A 60 -18.58 10.35 17.75
C ASN A 60 -19.92 10.95 18.20
N ILE A 61 -19.96 12.27 18.39
CA ILE A 61 -21.11 12.99 18.96
C ILE A 61 -21.71 13.93 17.92
N HIS A 62 -20.86 14.62 17.15
CA HIS A 62 -21.30 15.62 16.20
C HIS A 62 -21.48 15.05 14.80
N ALA A 63 -22.44 15.62 14.07
CA ALA A 63 -22.69 15.26 12.69
C ALA A 63 -21.47 15.51 11.79
N ASN A 64 -21.30 14.66 10.77
CA ASN A 64 -20.18 14.80 9.83
C ASN A 64 -20.37 16.03 8.94
N PRO A 65 -19.35 16.90 8.81
CA PRO A 65 -19.42 18.03 7.89
C PRO A 65 -19.39 17.57 6.43
N VAL A 66 -20.32 18.08 5.65
CA VAL A 66 -20.41 17.77 4.21
C VAL A 66 -19.39 18.59 3.44
N CYS A 67 -18.67 17.95 2.52
CA CYS A 67 -17.73 18.64 1.65
C CYS A 67 -18.45 19.48 0.59
N GLN A 68 -18.30 20.79 0.65
CA GLN A 68 -18.90 21.71 -0.33
C GLN A 68 -17.95 22.05 -1.50
N ASN A 69 -16.73 21.52 -1.52
CA ASN A 69 -15.76 21.77 -2.61
C ASN A 69 -15.96 20.82 -3.80
N CYS A 70 -16.37 19.57 -3.56
CA CYS A 70 -16.55 18.56 -4.59
C CYS A 70 -18.02 18.19 -4.77
N ASN A 71 -18.33 17.56 -5.91
CA ASN A 71 -19.69 17.11 -6.21
C ASN A 71 -20.15 15.91 -5.37
N LEU A 72 -19.26 15.30 -4.57
CA LEU A 72 -19.59 14.13 -3.77
C LEU A 72 -20.31 14.49 -2.47
N GLY A 73 -20.15 15.72 -1.97
CA GLY A 73 -20.88 16.19 -0.81
C GLY A 73 -22.39 16.31 -1.03
N SER A 74 -22.81 16.62 -2.27
CA SER A 74 -24.23 16.76 -2.60
C SER A 74 -25.00 15.44 -2.42
N ARG A 75 -24.30 14.30 -2.53
CA ARG A 75 -24.86 12.97 -2.26
C ARG A 75 -25.38 12.83 -0.84
N TRP A 76 -24.89 13.63 0.10
CA TRP A 76 -25.27 13.51 1.51
C TRP A 76 -26.36 14.50 1.94
N LEU A 77 -26.62 15.54 1.14
CA LEU A 77 -27.54 16.63 1.50
C LEU A 77 -29.00 16.20 1.71
N HIS A 78 -29.40 15.04 1.21
CA HIS A 78 -30.74 14.47 1.39
C HIS A 78 -30.96 13.85 2.78
N LEU A 79 -29.88 13.54 3.52
CA LEU A 79 -29.94 12.99 4.87
C LEU A 79 -30.25 14.10 5.87
N LYS A 80 -31.55 14.37 6.08
CA LYS A 80 -32.02 15.36 7.05
C LYS A 80 -31.56 14.99 8.47
N GLY A 81 -30.94 15.92 9.17
CA GLY A 81 -30.54 15.79 10.59
C GLY A 81 -29.11 15.27 10.84
N ASN A 82 -28.50 14.57 9.88
CA ASN A 82 -27.18 13.93 10.07
C ASN A 82 -26.02 14.62 9.32
N THR A 83 -26.28 15.75 8.65
CA THR A 83 -25.27 16.50 7.91
C THR A 83 -24.96 17.82 8.58
N ASP A 84 -23.70 18.07 8.90
CA ASP A 84 -23.23 19.41 9.28
C ASP A 84 -22.88 20.21 8.01
N LYS A 85 -23.45 21.42 7.90
CA LYS A 85 -23.25 22.35 6.77
C LYS A 85 -22.46 23.60 7.15
N GLN A 86 -21.86 23.63 8.34
CA GLN A 86 -21.05 24.76 8.83
C GLN A 86 -19.82 25.06 7.96
N LEU A 87 -19.28 24.06 7.26
CA LEU A 87 -18.14 24.26 6.37
C LEU A 87 -18.58 24.81 5.03
N THR A 88 -18.12 26.01 4.70
CA THR A 88 -18.36 26.62 3.39
C THR A 88 -17.46 26.00 2.31
N LYS A 89 -17.77 26.24 1.04
CA LYS A 89 -16.89 25.89 -0.09
C LYS A 89 -15.46 26.43 0.09
N ILE A 90 -15.32 27.68 0.56
CA ILE A 90 -14.01 28.31 0.79
C ILE A 90 -13.24 27.59 1.90
N ASP A 91 -13.91 27.17 2.97
CA ASP A 91 -13.28 26.38 4.03
C ASP A 91 -12.80 25.04 3.48
N CYS A 92 -13.63 24.33 2.70
CA CYS A 92 -13.25 23.07 2.08
C CYS A 92 -12.06 23.20 1.11
N GLN A 93 -11.96 24.30 0.35
CA GLN A 93 -10.81 24.59 -0.51
C GLN A 93 -9.52 24.87 0.27
N LYS A 94 -9.63 25.48 1.46
CA LYS A 94 -8.47 25.69 2.34
C LYS A 94 -8.03 24.36 2.95
N LEU A 95 -8.97 23.54 3.41
CA LEU A 95 -8.70 22.21 3.96
C LEU A 95 -8.09 21.27 2.92
N ASP A 96 -8.57 21.32 1.67
CA ASP A 96 -7.98 20.56 0.55
C ASP A 96 -6.51 20.91 0.32
N ARG A 97 -6.18 22.21 0.26
CA ARG A 97 -4.78 22.67 0.10
C ARG A 97 -3.89 22.28 1.28
N ILE A 98 -4.41 22.34 2.50
CA ILE A 98 -3.69 21.92 3.70
C ILE A 98 -3.39 20.43 3.61
N GLU A 99 -4.38 19.62 3.24
CA GLU A 99 -4.22 18.18 3.24
C GLU A 99 -3.32 17.68 2.10
N ARG A 100 -3.36 18.32 0.92
CA ARG A 100 -2.38 18.07 -0.15
C ARG A 100 -0.95 18.26 0.35
N ARG A 101 -0.68 19.39 1.03
CA ARG A 101 0.64 19.66 1.60
C ARG A 101 1.03 18.64 2.68
N ASN A 102 0.09 18.25 3.55
CA ASN A 102 0.35 17.23 4.57
C ASN A 102 0.75 15.89 3.92
N TRP A 103 0.10 15.51 2.82
CA TRP A 103 0.45 14.30 2.08
C TRP A 103 1.78 14.42 1.35
N GLU A 104 2.09 15.56 0.73
CA GLU A 104 3.40 15.81 0.14
C GLU A 104 4.52 15.65 1.19
N GLU A 105 4.33 16.22 2.37
CA GLU A 105 5.29 16.11 3.47
C GLU A 105 5.38 14.68 4.02
N THR A 106 4.25 14.01 4.20
CA THR A 106 4.21 12.62 4.67
C THR A 106 4.93 11.71 3.68
N THR A 107 4.65 11.82 2.39
CA THR A 107 5.32 11.05 1.34
C THR A 107 6.82 11.31 1.34
N ARG A 108 7.26 12.57 1.45
CA ARG A 108 8.69 12.92 1.58
C ARG A 108 9.34 12.26 2.79
N LEU A 109 8.74 12.38 3.97
CA LEU A 109 9.28 11.80 5.21
C LEU A 109 9.34 10.28 5.17
N GLN A 110 8.32 9.63 4.59
CA GLN A 110 8.30 8.18 4.40
C GLN A 110 9.41 7.73 3.45
N PHE A 111 9.63 8.47 2.36
CA PHE A 111 10.70 8.19 1.41
C PHE A 111 12.08 8.35 2.05
N GLU A 112 12.33 9.45 2.76
CA GLU A 112 13.59 9.68 3.49
C GLU A 112 13.83 8.60 4.56
N GLY A 113 12.79 8.23 5.32
CA GLY A 113 12.87 7.16 6.31
C GLY A 113 13.17 5.80 5.68
N PHE A 114 12.54 5.50 4.55
CA PHE A 114 12.82 4.28 3.79
C PHE A 114 14.28 4.24 3.29
N GLN A 115 14.80 5.34 2.75
CA GLN A 115 16.19 5.40 2.30
C GLN A 115 17.19 5.15 3.43
N LYS A 116 16.98 5.79 4.59
CA LYS A 116 17.83 5.59 5.77
C LYS A 116 17.77 4.15 6.28
N ASN A 117 16.57 3.58 6.37
CA ASN A 117 16.39 2.20 6.82
C ASN A 117 17.03 1.21 5.85
N LYS A 118 16.92 1.46 4.54
CA LYS A 118 17.58 0.64 3.52
C LYS A 118 19.10 0.66 3.68
N GLN A 119 19.70 1.84 3.85
CA GLN A 119 21.15 1.96 4.09
C GLN A 119 21.58 1.19 5.35
N LEU A 120 20.85 1.35 6.46
CA LEU A 120 21.12 0.63 7.70
C LEU A 120 21.03 -0.90 7.51
N ILE A 121 19.99 -1.37 6.80
CA ILE A 121 19.82 -2.80 6.51
C ILE A 121 20.97 -3.30 5.64
N ASP A 122 21.34 -2.58 4.57
CA ASP A 122 22.42 -2.96 3.67
C ASP A 122 23.77 -3.03 4.40
N GLU A 123 24.07 -2.06 5.27
CA GLU A 123 25.26 -2.06 6.13
C GLU A 123 25.26 -3.24 7.12
N THR A 124 24.11 -3.48 7.78
CA THR A 124 23.97 -4.57 8.74
C THR A 124 24.13 -5.92 8.05
N LEU A 125 23.56 -6.08 6.85
CA LEU A 125 23.72 -7.28 6.02
C LEU A 125 25.18 -7.47 5.60
N ALA A 126 25.88 -6.41 5.19
CA ALA A 126 27.29 -6.47 4.84
C ALA A 126 28.16 -6.90 6.05
N GLN A 127 27.92 -6.32 7.23
CA GLN A 127 28.62 -6.72 8.46
C GLN A 127 28.33 -8.15 8.87
N LEU A 128 27.07 -8.59 8.78
CA LEU A 128 26.67 -9.97 9.05
C LEU A 128 27.35 -10.93 8.06
N ALA A 129 27.38 -10.59 6.78
CA ALA A 129 28.07 -11.37 5.76
C ALA A 129 29.57 -11.49 6.06
N MET A 130 30.23 -10.40 6.47
CA MET A 130 31.63 -10.45 6.89
C MET A 130 31.84 -11.31 8.15
N ARG A 131 31.01 -11.15 9.18
CA ARG A 131 31.12 -11.89 10.45
C ARG A 131 30.80 -13.37 10.34
N LYS A 132 29.84 -13.74 9.50
CA LYS A 132 29.36 -15.11 9.33
C LYS A 132 29.99 -15.81 8.12
N SER A 133 30.83 -15.11 7.36
CA SER A 133 31.62 -15.73 6.31
C SER A 133 32.65 -16.68 6.93
N LEU A 134 32.46 -17.98 6.72
CA LEU A 134 33.49 -19.00 6.97
C LEU A 134 34.64 -18.93 5.96
N ARG A 135 34.53 -18.08 4.93
CA ARG A 135 35.53 -17.94 3.87
C ARG A 135 36.65 -17.00 4.33
N LYS A 136 37.90 -17.46 4.19
CA LYS A 136 39.12 -16.69 4.48
C LYS A 136 39.51 -15.69 3.39
N ARG A 137 39.00 -15.89 2.16
CA ARG A 137 39.23 -15.01 0.99
C ARG A 137 37.96 -14.86 0.16
N ALA A 138 37.92 -13.81 -0.66
CA ALA A 138 36.89 -13.63 -1.68
C ALA A 138 36.93 -14.78 -2.71
N ARG A 139 35.77 -15.09 -3.31
CA ARG A 139 35.70 -16.04 -4.41
C ARG A 139 36.42 -15.48 -5.63
N THR A 140 37.05 -16.36 -6.40
CA THR A 140 37.45 -16.02 -7.77
C THR A 140 36.22 -16.01 -8.67
N ILE A 141 36.32 -15.34 -9.83
CA ILE A 141 35.22 -15.25 -10.81
C ILE A 141 34.70 -16.63 -11.20
N ALA A 142 35.59 -17.63 -11.32
CA ALA A 142 35.21 -19.01 -11.63
C ALA A 142 34.43 -19.68 -10.49
N GLU A 143 34.85 -19.46 -9.23
CA GLU A 143 34.15 -20.00 -8.04
C GLU A 143 32.77 -19.37 -7.86
N GLU A 144 32.63 -18.08 -8.17
CA GLU A 144 31.35 -17.36 -8.14
C GLU A 144 30.39 -17.89 -9.21
N SER A 145 30.86 -17.99 -10.45
CA SER A 145 30.07 -18.53 -11.57
C SER A 145 29.61 -19.95 -11.30
N HIS A 146 30.48 -20.81 -10.74
CA HIS A 146 30.13 -22.18 -10.39
C HIS A 146 29.12 -22.26 -9.23
N ALA A 147 29.23 -21.38 -8.23
CA ALA A 147 28.28 -21.32 -7.13
C ALA A 147 26.91 -20.82 -7.60
N GLN A 148 26.88 -19.82 -8.49
CA GLN A 148 25.65 -19.32 -9.11
C GLN A 148 24.95 -20.44 -9.89
N TYR A 149 25.71 -21.15 -10.74
CA TYR A 149 25.22 -22.31 -11.49
C TYR A 149 24.61 -23.38 -10.56
N LYS A 150 25.29 -23.75 -9.47
CA LYS A 150 24.75 -24.72 -8.50
C LYS A 150 23.44 -24.25 -7.87
N HIS A 151 23.37 -22.97 -7.48
CA HIS A 151 22.18 -22.41 -6.86
C HIS A 151 20.98 -22.37 -7.84
N ASP A 152 21.25 -22.07 -9.12
CA ASP A 152 20.23 -22.09 -10.18
C ASP A 152 19.78 -23.52 -10.48
N LEU A 153 20.68 -24.49 -10.43
CA LEU A 153 20.38 -25.91 -10.60
C LEU A 153 19.53 -26.47 -9.45
N GLU A 154 19.88 -26.15 -8.19
CA GLU A 154 19.08 -26.52 -7.03
C GLU A 154 17.69 -25.87 -7.04
N ARG A 155 17.62 -24.60 -7.46
CA ARG A 155 16.35 -23.91 -7.66
C ARG A 155 15.49 -24.64 -8.69
N SER A 156 16.08 -25.05 -9.81
CA SER A 156 15.38 -25.79 -10.90
C SER A 156 14.95 -27.19 -10.47
N ASN A 157 15.83 -27.96 -9.81
CA ASN A 157 15.49 -29.28 -9.27
C ASN A 157 14.35 -29.22 -8.24
N LYS A 158 14.26 -28.13 -7.47
CA LYS A 158 13.14 -27.93 -6.54
C LYS A 158 11.83 -27.71 -7.28
N TYR A 159 11.82 -27.02 -8.43
CA TYR A 159 10.63 -26.91 -9.27
C TYR A 159 10.23 -28.25 -9.89
N GLU A 160 11.19 -29.06 -10.36
CA GLU A 160 10.91 -30.41 -10.89
C GLU A 160 10.39 -31.36 -9.81
N SER A 161 10.90 -31.28 -8.58
CA SER A 161 10.41 -32.08 -7.45
C SER A 161 8.97 -31.73 -7.03
N VAL A 162 8.50 -30.51 -7.31
CA VAL A 162 7.11 -30.09 -7.04
C VAL A 162 6.19 -30.52 -8.18
N GLN A 163 6.68 -30.55 -9.42
CA GLN A 163 5.92 -31.02 -10.59
C GLN A 163 5.76 -32.56 -10.57
N GLY A 164 6.81 -33.30 -10.22
CA GLY A 164 6.77 -34.76 -10.14
C GLY A 164 5.90 -35.33 -9.00
N VAL A 165 5.49 -34.51 -8.03
CA VAL A 165 4.51 -34.90 -7.00
C VAL A 165 3.08 -34.73 -7.52
N GLN A 166 2.84 -33.78 -8.43
CA GLN A 166 1.52 -33.57 -9.05
C GLN A 166 1.18 -34.64 -10.10
N ASP A 167 2.19 -35.21 -10.77
CA ASP A 167 1.99 -36.25 -11.78
C ASP A 167 1.95 -37.69 -11.19
N ALA A 168 2.21 -37.85 -9.89
CA ALA A 168 2.17 -39.14 -9.18
C ALA A 168 0.85 -39.38 -8.41
N GLU A 169 -0.05 -38.40 -8.37
CA GLU A 169 -1.39 -38.49 -7.75
C GLU A 169 -2.53 -38.50 -8.80
N ALA A 170 -2.21 -38.70 -10.09
CA ALA A 170 -3.19 -38.84 -11.18
C ALA A 170 -3.43 -40.31 -11.58
#